data_AF-A0A3Q9EBR4-F1
#
_entry.id   AF-A0A3Q9EBR4-F1
#
_cell.length_a   1.000
_cell.length_b   1.000
_cell.length_c   1.000
_cell.angle_alpha   90.00
_cell.angle_beta   90.00
_cell.angle_gamma   90.00
#
_symmetry.space_group_name_H-M   'P 1'
#
loop_
_entity.id
_entity.type
_entity.pdbx_description
1 polymer ?
#
loop_
_entity_poly.entity_id
_entity_poly.type
_entity_poly.pdbx_seq_one_letter_code
_entity_poly.pdbx_strand_id
1 'polypeptide(L)'
;MVDESVIAAAAGLSVTASLPFLLYGAWIMIDTETVTWTVLMRHLRYIAVGLVLTTVPIVGWMIPRLFVDLINLSGIAVIHAFFGVQAYALLAFALTGIVRILQAKRNADAYEDPSVDIDEIHEDMGHWRSRLRAGVAGFMVLWLCAWVTGLYRLYSLHLAPLL
;
A
#
# COMPACT_ATOMS: atom_id res chain seq x y z
N MET A 1 3.46 -10.11 -30.29
CA MET A 1 3.97 -10.29 -28.92
C MET A 1 4.50 -8.93 -28.48
N VAL A 2 4.02 -8.39 -27.35
CA VAL A 2 4.49 -7.08 -26.85
C VAL A 2 5.88 -7.27 -26.25
N ASP A 3 6.78 -6.31 -26.48
CA ASP A 3 8.13 -6.35 -25.93
C ASP A 3 8.11 -6.33 -24.39
N GLU A 4 8.97 -7.13 -23.78
CA GLU A 4 9.03 -7.25 -22.34
C GLU A 4 9.37 -5.93 -21.63
N SER A 5 10.25 -5.13 -22.22
CA SER A 5 10.66 -3.83 -21.68
C SER A 5 9.50 -2.83 -21.70
N VAL A 6 8.57 -2.95 -22.66
CA VAL A 6 7.35 -2.14 -22.70
C VAL A 6 6.43 -2.48 -21.51
N ILE A 7 6.27 -3.77 -21.20
CA ILE A 7 5.45 -4.20 -20.06
C ILE A 7 6.11 -3.77 -18.74
N ALA A 8 7.43 -3.91 -18.63
CA ALA A 8 8.19 -3.47 -17.47
C ALA A 8 8.08 -1.95 -17.24
N ALA A 9 8.18 -1.15 -18.30
CA ALA A 9 8.00 0.30 -18.25
C ALA A 9 6.56 0.68 -17.85
N ALA A 10 5.55 0.01 -18.40
CA ALA A 10 4.16 0.23 -18.03
C ALA A 10 3.89 -0.09 -16.55
N ALA A 11 4.42 -1.22 -16.06
CA ALA A 11 4.34 -1.59 -14.64
C ALA A 11 5.05 -0.57 -13.75
N GLY A 12 6.28 -0.17 -14.09
CA GLY A 12 7.05 0.83 -13.36
C GLY A 12 6.36 2.19 -13.32
N LEU A 13 5.75 2.62 -14.42
CA LEU A 13 4.98 3.85 -14.50
C LEU A 13 3.70 3.78 -13.67
N SER A 14 2.97 2.67 -13.70
CA SER A 14 1.77 2.46 -12.86
C SER A 14 2.11 2.52 -11.37
N VAL A 15 3.14 1.78 -10.94
CA VAL A 15 3.61 1.80 -9.54
C VAL A 15 4.08 3.20 -9.14
N THR A 16 4.81 3.90 -10.02
CA THR A 16 5.25 5.29 -9.75
C THR A 16 4.06 6.26 -9.67
N ALA A 17 3.07 6.12 -10.54
CA ALA A 17 1.86 6.94 -10.53
C ALA A 17 1.02 6.73 -9.26
N SER A 18 1.19 5.60 -8.55
CA SER A 18 0.53 5.36 -7.27
C SER A 18 1.09 6.21 -6.12
N LEU A 19 2.36 6.65 -6.22
CA LEU A 19 3.09 7.37 -5.18
C LEU A 19 2.31 8.55 -4.57
N PRO A 20 1.77 9.53 -5.33
CA PRO A 20 1.05 10.66 -4.74
C PRO A 20 -0.20 10.23 -3.97
N PHE A 21 -0.90 9.19 -4.43
CA PHE A 21 -2.09 8.67 -3.76
C PHE A 21 -1.76 7.96 -2.45
N LEU A 22 -0.68 7.16 -2.45
CA LEU A 22 -0.20 6.46 -1.27
C LEU A 22 0.35 7.44 -0.21
N LEU A 23 1.18 8.41 -0.63
CA LEU A 23 1.69 9.45 0.26
C LEU A 23 0.57 10.29 0.86
N TYR A 24 -0.35 10.79 0.04
CA TYR A 24 -1.46 11.61 0.53
C TYR A 24 -2.41 10.81 1.43
N GLY A 25 -2.72 9.57 1.05
CA GLY A 25 -3.50 8.65 1.87
C GLY A 25 -2.84 8.40 3.24
N ALA A 26 -1.53 8.15 3.27
CA ALA A 26 -0.79 7.92 4.49
C ALA A 26 -0.69 9.18 5.37
N TRP A 27 -0.44 10.33 4.75
CA TRP A 27 -0.39 11.62 5.42
C TRP A 27 -1.70 11.91 6.18
N ILE A 28 -2.86 11.69 5.54
CA ILE A 28 -4.17 11.86 6.21
C ILE A 28 -4.24 11.06 7.52
N MET A 29 -3.71 9.84 7.55
CA MET A 29 -3.79 8.98 8.74
C MET A 29 -2.75 9.32 9.80
N ILE A 30 -1.58 9.82 9.39
CA ILE A 30 -0.49 10.15 10.30
C ILE A 30 -0.71 11.53 10.94
N ASP A 31 -1.22 12.50 10.19
CA ASP A 31 -1.38 13.88 10.66
C ASP A 31 -2.61 14.07 11.58
N THR A 32 -3.67 13.28 11.35
CA THR A 32 -4.92 13.47 12.10
C THR A 32 -4.85 12.84 13.49
N GLU A 33 -5.09 13.64 14.54
CA GLU A 33 -5.17 13.15 15.93
C GLU A 33 -6.42 12.26 16.15
N THR A 34 -7.59 12.69 15.65
CA THR A 34 -8.86 11.97 15.75
C THR A 34 -9.34 11.46 14.39
N VAL A 35 -9.46 10.15 14.26
CA VAL A 35 -9.87 9.51 12.99
C VAL A 35 -11.39 9.50 12.89
N THR A 36 -11.97 10.61 12.44
CA THR A 36 -13.42 10.68 12.16
C THR A 36 -13.78 9.87 10.92
N TRP A 37 -15.08 9.57 10.75
CA TRP A 37 -15.57 8.84 9.58
C TRP A 37 -15.23 9.55 8.26
N THR A 38 -15.40 10.87 8.21
CA THR A 38 -15.07 11.68 7.03
C THR A 38 -13.57 11.57 6.69
N VAL A 39 -12.71 11.59 7.70
CA VAL A 39 -11.25 11.43 7.53
C VAL A 39 -10.93 10.02 7.03
N LEU A 40 -11.52 8.98 7.63
CA LEU A 40 -11.33 7.60 7.21
C LEU A 40 -11.78 7.37 5.77
N MET A 41 -12.96 7.86 5.39
CA MET A 41 -13.47 7.74 4.02
C MET A 41 -12.62 8.52 3.02
N ARG A 42 -12.10 9.69 3.41
CA ARG A 42 -11.14 10.44 2.59
C ARG A 42 -9.86 9.63 2.39
N HIS A 43 -9.26 9.10 3.46
CA HIS A 43 -8.09 8.22 3.38
C HIS A 43 -8.34 7.03 2.43
N LEU A 44 -9.46 6.33 2.60
CA LEU A 44 -9.80 5.15 1.80
C LEU A 44 -9.91 5.46 0.30
N ARG A 45 -10.45 6.62 -0.09
CA ARG A 45 -10.55 7.02 -1.50
C ARG A 45 -9.18 7.15 -2.18
N TYR A 46 -8.21 7.77 -1.50
CA TYR A 46 -6.87 7.93 -2.06
C TYR A 46 -6.07 6.64 -1.99
N ILE A 47 -6.07 5.95 -0.83
CA ILE A 47 -5.28 4.74 -0.66
C ILE A 47 -5.77 3.63 -1.60
N ALA A 48 -7.07 3.53 -1.88
CA ALA A 48 -7.61 2.54 -2.83
C ALA A 48 -7.04 2.74 -4.24
N VAL A 49 -6.99 3.97 -4.74
CA VAL A 49 -6.42 4.27 -6.07
C VAL A 49 -4.93 3.92 -6.10
N GLY A 50 -4.17 4.33 -5.08
CA GLY A 50 -2.75 3.99 -4.96
C GLY A 50 -2.54 2.48 -4.92
N LEU A 51 -3.31 1.77 -4.09
CA LEU A 51 -3.25 0.32 -3.95
C LEU A 51 -3.59 -0.41 -5.25
N VAL A 52 -4.57 0.06 -6.03
CA VAL A 52 -4.88 -0.53 -7.34
C VAL A 52 -3.70 -0.35 -8.30
N LEU A 53 -3.18 0.87 -8.42
CA LEU A 53 -2.08 1.21 -9.32
C LEU A 53 -0.78 0.46 -9.00
N THR A 54 -0.51 0.15 -7.72
CA THR A 54 0.66 -0.64 -7.33
C THR A 54 0.40 -2.15 -7.35
N THR A 55 -0.77 -2.63 -6.90
CA THR A 55 -1.01 -4.07 -6.69
C THR A 55 -1.34 -4.79 -7.98
N VAL A 56 -2.04 -4.14 -8.92
CA VAL A 56 -2.40 -4.78 -10.20
C VAL A 56 -1.15 -5.17 -11.00
N PRO A 57 -0.13 -4.30 -11.21
CA PRO A 57 1.12 -4.70 -11.85
C PRO A 57 1.87 -5.80 -11.08
N ILE A 58 1.86 -5.73 -9.74
CA ILE A 58 2.53 -6.71 -8.89
C ILE A 58 1.93 -8.10 -9.10
N VAL A 59 0.61 -8.24 -8.95
CA VAL A 59 -0.07 -9.54 -9.04
C VAL A 59 -0.19 -10.01 -10.49
N GLY A 60 -0.46 -9.10 -11.42
CA GLY A 60 -0.66 -9.42 -12.83
C GLY A 60 0.61 -9.75 -13.60
N TRP A 61 1.78 -9.28 -13.14
CA TRP A 61 3.02 -9.43 -13.90
C TRP A 61 4.26 -9.75 -13.05
N MET A 62 4.50 -9.03 -11.95
CA MET A 62 5.75 -9.19 -11.19
C MET A 62 5.81 -10.51 -10.42
N ILE A 63 4.75 -10.87 -9.69
CA ILE A 63 4.69 -12.10 -8.89
C ILE A 63 4.81 -13.36 -9.77
N PRO A 64 4.06 -13.52 -10.87
CA PRO A 64 4.21 -14.67 -11.75
C PRO A 64 5.66 -14.89 -12.20
N ARG A 65 6.38 -13.80 -12.49
CA ARG A 65 7.79 -13.84 -12.91
C ARG A 65 8.74 -14.22 -11.79
N LEU A 66 8.46 -13.86 -10.54
CA LEU A 66 9.28 -14.31 -9.40
C LEU A 66 9.35 -15.83 -9.31
N PHE A 67 8.26 -16.54 -9.62
CA PHE A 67 8.23 -18.01 -9.59
C PHE A 67 8.95 -18.65 -10.78
N VAL A 68 8.91 -17.99 -11.94
CA VAL A 68 9.62 -18.45 -13.16
C VAL A 68 11.12 -18.22 -13.04
N ASP A 69 11.52 -17.08 -12.48
CA ASP A 69 12.91 -16.63 -12.39
C ASP A 69 13.57 -16.94 -11.03
N LEU A 70 12.90 -17.73 -10.17
CA LEU A 70 13.28 -17.99 -8.78
C LEU A 70 14.71 -18.53 -8.62
N ILE A 71 15.20 -19.29 -9.61
CA ILE A 71 16.56 -19.86 -9.67
C ILE A 71 17.65 -18.83 -10.00
N ASN A 72 17.29 -17.68 -10.58
CA ASN A 72 18.24 -16.66 -11.07
C ASN A 72 18.08 -15.31 -10.36
N LEU A 73 17.51 -15.28 -9.16
CA LEU A 73 17.32 -14.02 -8.43
C LEU A 73 18.67 -13.39 -8.06
N SER A 74 18.97 -12.27 -8.69
CA SER A 74 20.09 -11.42 -8.30
C SER A 74 19.86 -10.84 -6.89
N GLY A 75 20.94 -10.50 -6.18
CA GLY A 75 20.84 -9.97 -4.81
C GLY A 75 19.89 -8.77 -4.67
N ILE A 76 19.87 -7.88 -5.66
CA ILE A 76 18.94 -6.73 -5.67
C ILE A 76 17.48 -7.15 -5.88
N ALA A 77 17.22 -8.22 -6.63
CA ALA A 77 15.87 -8.75 -6.81
C ALA A 77 15.32 -9.32 -5.48
N VAL A 78 16.17 -9.99 -4.69
CA VAL A 78 15.81 -10.49 -3.35
C VAL A 78 15.49 -9.32 -2.41
N ILE A 79 16.33 -8.28 -2.38
CA ILE A 79 16.10 -7.09 -1.55
C ILE A 79 14.78 -6.40 -1.92
N HIS A 80 14.52 -6.22 -3.22
CA HIS A 80 13.27 -5.66 -3.73
C HIS A 80 12.04 -6.47 -3.28
N ALA A 81 12.09 -7.80 -3.48
CA ALA A 81 11.01 -8.69 -3.08
C ALA A 81 10.80 -8.70 -1.56
N PHE A 82 11.88 -8.68 -0.77
CA PHE A 82 11.81 -8.57 0.68
C PHE A 82 11.04 -7.31 1.10
N PHE A 83 11.44 -6.13 0.63
CA PHE A 83 10.73 -4.90 0.96
C PHE A 83 9.27 -4.92 0.51
N GLY A 84 8.98 -5.44 -0.68
CA GLY A 84 7.62 -5.59 -1.18
C GLY A 84 6.75 -6.46 -0.29
N VAL A 85 7.20 -7.67 0.04
CA VAL A 85 6.45 -8.60 0.90
C VAL A 85 6.22 -8.01 2.29
N GLN A 86 7.25 -7.40 2.89
CA GLN A 86 7.13 -6.79 4.20
C GLN A 86 6.20 -5.56 4.20
N ALA A 87 6.19 -4.77 3.13
CA ALA A 87 5.21 -3.70 2.96
C ALA A 87 3.78 -4.25 3.01
N TYR A 88 3.47 -5.28 2.21
CA TYR A 88 2.13 -5.89 2.22
C TYR A 88 1.77 -6.58 3.53
N ALA A 89 2.75 -7.08 4.29
CA ALA A 89 2.51 -7.58 5.64
C ALA A 89 2.07 -6.45 6.60
N LEU A 90 2.69 -5.27 6.52
CA LEU A 90 2.31 -4.09 7.30
C LEU A 90 0.99 -3.47 6.83
N LEU A 91 0.68 -3.57 5.54
CA LEU A 91 -0.65 -3.25 5.02
C LEU A 91 -1.71 -4.19 5.60
N ALA A 92 -1.46 -5.50 5.62
CA ALA A 92 -2.36 -6.47 6.23
C ALA A 92 -2.54 -6.17 7.73
N PHE A 93 -1.48 -5.80 8.43
CA PHE A 93 -1.56 -5.35 9.82
C PHE A 93 -2.42 -4.08 9.96
N ALA A 94 -2.26 -3.07 9.10
CA ALA A 94 -3.12 -1.89 9.11
C ALA A 94 -4.60 -2.23 8.87
N LEU A 95 -4.88 -3.14 7.92
CA LEU A 95 -6.23 -3.61 7.60
C LEU A 95 -6.91 -4.26 8.82
N THR A 96 -6.16 -4.95 9.69
CA THR A 96 -6.75 -5.49 10.93
C THR A 96 -7.33 -4.41 11.83
N GLY A 97 -6.75 -3.21 11.86
CA GLY A 97 -7.31 -2.05 12.56
C GLY A 97 -8.56 -1.50 11.87
N ILE A 98 -8.49 -1.31 10.55
CA ILE A 98 -9.62 -0.78 9.75
C ILE A 98 -10.86 -1.68 9.87
N VAL A 99 -10.69 -2.99 9.74
CA VAL A 99 -11.81 -3.95 9.80
C VAL A 99 -12.52 -3.87 11.16
N ARG A 100 -11.77 -3.75 12.25
CA ARG A 100 -12.35 -3.63 13.60
C ARG A 100 -13.11 -2.31 13.79
N ILE A 101 -12.55 -1.20 13.31
CA ILE A 101 -13.20 0.12 13.30
C ILE A 101 -14.54 0.05 12.53
N LEU A 102 -14.55 -0.58 11.35
CA LEU A 102 -15.75 -0.75 10.54
C LEU A 102 -16.79 -1.67 11.19
N GLN A 103 -16.36 -2.75 11.85
CA GLN A 103 -17.25 -3.66 12.57
C GLN A 103 -17.92 -2.97 13.76
N ALA A 104 -17.16 -2.24 14.58
CA ALA A 104 -17.71 -1.48 15.70
C ALA A 104 -18.75 -0.46 15.23
N LYS A 105 -18.47 0.28 14.15
CA LYS A 105 -19.43 1.22 13.57
C LYS A 105 -20.71 0.55 13.08
N ARG A 106 -20.58 -0.61 12.41
CA ARG A 106 -21.73 -1.39 11.93
C ARG A 106 -22.60 -1.91 13.08
N ASN A 107 -21.98 -2.34 14.18
CA ASN A 107 -22.70 -2.90 15.32
C ASN A 107 -23.44 -1.82 16.14
N ALA A 108 -22.98 -0.57 16.09
CA ALA A 108 -23.59 0.55 16.79
C ALA A 108 -24.74 1.23 16.01
N ASP A 109 -25.08 0.73 14.82
CA ASP A 109 -26.06 1.33 13.87
C ASP A 109 -25.86 2.83 13.60
N ALA A 110 -24.66 3.34 13.87
CA ALA A 110 -24.29 4.76 13.76
C ALA A 110 -23.96 5.16 12.31
N TYR A 111 -24.62 4.54 11.33
CA TYR A 111 -24.44 4.90 9.92
C TYR A 111 -25.18 6.19 9.56
N GLU A 112 -26.29 6.47 10.25
CA GLU A 112 -27.17 7.63 9.99
C GLU A 112 -26.81 8.90 10.79
N ASP A 113 -25.92 8.83 11.78
CA ASP A 113 -25.44 10.00 12.52
C ASP A 113 -23.93 10.25 12.29
N PRO A 114 -23.57 11.19 11.40
CA PRO A 114 -22.18 11.54 11.10
C PRO A 114 -21.43 12.23 12.25
N SER A 115 -22.13 12.65 13.31
CA SER A 115 -21.59 13.47 14.40
C SER A 115 -21.20 12.70 15.66
N VAL A 116 -21.54 11.40 15.75
CA VAL A 116 -21.14 10.54 16.87
C VAL A 116 -19.64 10.39 16.92
N ASP A 117 -19.05 10.72 18.08
CA ASP A 117 -17.64 10.49 18.34
C ASP A 117 -17.36 8.99 18.40
N ILE A 118 -16.58 8.53 17.42
CA ILE A 118 -16.27 7.13 17.20
C ILE A 118 -15.45 6.56 18.38
N ASP A 119 -14.76 7.41 19.14
CA ASP A 119 -14.01 6.99 20.33
C ASP A 119 -14.88 6.59 21.52
N GLU A 120 -16.11 7.07 21.58
CA GLU A 120 -17.07 6.69 22.63
C GLU A 120 -17.84 5.40 22.30
N ILE A 121 -17.74 4.92 21.06
CA ILE A 121 -18.46 3.72 20.59
C ILE A 121 -17.83 2.43 21.11
N HIS A 122 -16.50 2.39 21.30
CA HIS A 122 -15.81 1.17 21.75
C HIS A 122 -14.50 1.48 22.48
N GLU A 123 -14.26 0.79 23.60
CA GLU A 123 -13.08 0.94 24.47
C GLU A 123 -11.72 0.74 23.76
N ASP A 124 -11.69 -0.03 22.66
CA ASP A 124 -10.47 -0.42 21.95
C ASP A 124 -10.12 0.50 20.78
N MET A 125 -10.90 1.57 20.55
CA MET A 125 -10.76 2.39 19.35
C MET A 125 -9.39 3.05 19.24
N GLY A 126 -8.82 3.49 20.37
CA GLY A 126 -7.44 3.97 20.46
C GLY A 126 -6.41 2.93 19.98
N HIS A 127 -6.55 1.67 20.42
CA HIS A 127 -5.64 0.59 20.04
C HIS A 127 -5.73 0.24 18.56
N TRP A 128 -6.94 0.17 17.98
CA TRP A 128 -7.10 -0.14 16.56
C TRP A 128 -6.57 0.97 15.66
N ARG A 129 -6.73 2.24 16.05
CA ARG A 129 -6.13 3.38 15.34
C ARG A 129 -4.61 3.39 15.41
N SER A 130 -4.03 3.06 16.56
CA SER A 130 -2.58 2.95 16.69
C SER A 130 -2.01 1.89 15.74
N ARG A 131 -2.65 0.72 15.65
CA ARG A 131 -2.29 -0.34 14.69
C ARG A 131 -2.42 0.12 13.24
N LEU A 132 -3.50 0.83 12.91
CA LEU A 132 -3.70 1.43 11.59
C LEU A 132 -2.55 2.38 11.24
N ARG A 133 -2.23 3.35 12.11
CA ARG A 133 -1.17 4.34 11.87
C ARG A 133 0.21 3.69 11.75
N ALA A 134 0.54 2.78 12.67
CA ALA A 134 1.80 2.04 12.63
C ALA A 134 1.93 1.19 11.35
N GLY A 135 0.86 0.49 10.96
CA GLY A 135 0.84 -0.30 9.73
C GLY A 135 0.95 0.55 8.47
N VAL A 136 0.26 1.69 8.41
CA VAL A 136 0.34 2.64 7.28
C VAL A 136 1.73 3.26 7.17
N ALA A 137 2.30 3.76 8.26
CA ALA A 137 3.64 4.33 8.26
C ALA A 137 4.69 3.28 7.84
N GLY A 138 4.59 2.08 8.42
CA GLY A 138 5.46 0.96 8.09
C GLY A 138 5.33 0.51 6.62
N PHE A 139 4.10 0.35 6.12
CA PHE A 139 3.83 0.09 4.71
C PHE A 139 4.50 1.13 3.82
N MET A 140 4.33 2.43 4.11
CA MET A 140 4.90 3.49 3.28
C MET A 140 6.41 3.46 3.22
N VAL A 141 7.09 3.28 4.35
CA VAL A 141 8.56 3.22 4.38
C VAL A 141 9.06 2.04 3.56
N LEU A 142 8.52 0.84 3.78
CA LEU A 142 8.98 -0.36 3.07
C LEU A 142 8.57 -0.34 1.59
N TRP A 143 7.39 0.22 1.28
CA TRP A 143 6.96 0.42 -0.10
C TRP A 143 7.89 1.40 -0.83
N LEU A 144 8.35 2.47 -0.19
CA LEU A 144 9.33 3.39 -0.78
C LEU A 144 10.67 2.69 -1.05
N CYS A 145 11.17 1.87 -0.12
CA CYS A 145 12.36 1.05 -0.34
C CYS A 145 12.17 0.08 -1.52
N ALA A 146 11.01 -0.57 -1.60
CA ALA A 146 10.66 -1.43 -2.73
C ALA A 146 10.59 -0.63 -4.04
N TRP A 147 9.99 0.56 -4.03
CA TRP A 147 9.86 1.41 -5.21
C TRP A 147 11.23 1.85 -5.74
N VAL A 148 12.13 2.34 -4.87
CA VAL A 148 13.49 2.75 -5.27
C VAL A 148 14.27 1.57 -5.85
N THR A 149 14.25 0.41 -5.18
CA THR A 149 14.92 -0.80 -5.69
C THR A 149 14.27 -1.31 -6.99
N GLY A 150 12.96 -1.12 -7.16
CA GLY A 150 12.23 -1.45 -8.38
C GLY A 150 12.61 -0.55 -9.56
N LEU A 151 12.73 0.76 -9.33
CA LEU A 151 13.23 1.71 -10.33
C LEU A 151 14.66 1.38 -10.76
N TYR A 152 15.52 1.06 -9.80
CA TYR A 152 16.89 0.63 -10.12
C TYR A 152 16.88 -0.60 -11.02
N ARG A 153 16.06 -1.62 -10.71
CA ARG A 153 15.93 -2.82 -11.53
C ARG A 153 15.38 -2.52 -12.93
N LEU A 154 14.34 -1.67 -13.03
CA LEU A 154 13.79 -1.23 -14.30
C LEU A 154 14.87 -0.58 -15.17
N TYR A 155 15.63 0.35 -14.59
CA TYR A 155 16.72 1.01 -15.28
C TYR A 155 17.81 0.02 -15.71
N SER A 156 18.32 -0.80 -14.79
CA SER A 156 19.47 -1.68 -15.06
C SER A 156 19.16 -2.79 -16.08
N LEU A 157 17.92 -3.31 -16.07
CA LEU A 157 17.55 -4.46 -16.90
C LEU A 157 16.93 -4.07 -18.24
N HIS A 158 16.26 -2.91 -18.32
CA HIS A 158 15.46 -2.56 -19.50
C HIS A 158 15.87 -1.24 -20.17
N LEU A 159 16.50 -0.29 -19.46
CA LEU A 159 16.88 1.00 -20.04
C LEU A 159 18.37 1.10 -20.33
N ALA A 160 19.23 0.68 -19.39
CA ALA A 160 20.68 0.74 -19.56
C ALA A 160 21.19 -0.07 -20.77
N PRO A 161 20.66 -1.25 -21.10
CA PRO A 161 21.09 -2.00 -22.29
C PRO A 161 20.73 -1.36 -23.64
N LEU A 162 19.87 -0.32 -23.63
CA LEU A 162 19.44 0.40 -24.84
C LEU A 162 20.30 1.64 -25.13
N LEU A 163 21.20 2.03 -24.21
CA LEU A 163 22.12 3.16 -24.31
C LEU A 163 23.50 2.69 -24.78
#